data_AF-A0A821IP28-F1
#
_entry.id   AF-A0A821IP28-F1
#
_cell.length_a   1.000
_cell.length_b   1.000
_cell.length_c   1.000
_cell.angle_alpha   90.00
_cell.angle_beta   90.00
_cell.angle_gamma   90.00
#
_symmetry.space_group_name_H-M   'P 1'
#
loop_
_entity.id
_entity.type
_entity.pdbx_description
1 polymer ?
#
loop_
_entity_poly.entity_id
_entity_poly.type
_entity_poly.pdbx_seq_one_letter_code
_entity_poly.pdbx_strand_id
1 'polypeptide(L)' 'NQTVPFKQLFGFERIHLAINETKEVFFPFTIEAALAVTRDGSKWLYSGLYRIFVGQQQHMFSIELRGQSARLA' A
#
# COMPACT_ATOMS: atom_id res chain seq x y z
N ASN A 1 3.60 -20.70 9.38
CA ASN A 1 2.87 -19.95 8.35
C ASN A 1 2.79 -18.48 8.72
N GLN A 2 3.66 -17.66 8.12
CA GLN A 2 3.54 -16.20 8.13
C GLN A 2 2.39 -15.84 7.19
N THR A 3 1.37 -15.14 7.70
CA THR A 3 0.21 -14.73 6.89
C THR A 3 0.39 -13.25 6.57
N VAL A 4 0.80 -12.93 5.34
CA VAL A 4 0.74 -11.55 4.84
C VAL A 4 -0.75 -11.20 4.66
N PRO A 5 -1.21 -10.01 5.10
CA PRO A 5 -2.60 -9.63 4.91
C PRO A 5 -2.96 -9.60 3.42
N PHE A 6 -4.17 -10.04 3.08
CA PHE A 6 -4.66 -10.04 1.69
C PHE A 6 -4.73 -8.62 1.10
N LYS A 7 -5.11 -7.63 1.92
CA LYS A 7 -5.12 -6.19 1.60
C LYS A 7 -4.81 -5.38 2.86
N GLN A 8 -4.12 -4.25 2.70
CA GLN A 8 -3.82 -3.31 3.76
C GLN A 8 -4.07 -1.88 3.27
N LEU A 9 -4.74 -1.06 4.07
CA LEU A 9 -4.92 0.36 3.79
C LEU A 9 -3.62 1.09 4.14
N PHE A 10 -3.04 1.83 3.19
CA PHE A 10 -1.82 2.62 3.43
C PHE A 10 -2.05 4.14 3.37
N GLY A 11 -3.21 4.60 2.90
CA GLY A 11 -3.53 6.02 2.82
C GLY A 11 -5.02 6.25 2.65
N PHE A 12 -5.52 7.32 3.26
CA PHE A 12 -6.85 7.84 3.03
C PHE A 12 -6.85 9.34 3.29
N GLU A 13 -7.68 10.08 2.55
CA GLU A 13 -7.87 11.51 2.75
C GLU A 13 -9.35 11.84 2.64
N ARG A 14 -9.83 12.75 3.50
CA ARG A 14 -11.16 13.32 3.40
C ARG A 14 -11.05 14.70 2.76
N ILE A 15 -11.66 14.85 1.60
CA ILE A 15 -11.55 16.07 0.80
C ILE A 15 -12.91 16.76 0.76
N HIS A 16 -12.90 18.08 0.97
CA HIS A 16 -14.05 18.93 0.70
C HIS A 16 -13.96 19.45 -0.74
N LEU A 17 -15.04 19.27 -1.50
CA LEU A 17 -15.18 19.73 -2.88
C LEU A 17 -16.38 20.65 -2.99
N ALA A 18 -16.19 21.84 -3.56
CA ALA A 18 -17.28 22.69 -4.00
C ALA A 18 -17.96 22.12 -5.26
N ILE A 19 -19.14 22.64 -5.59
CA ILE A 19 -19.85 22.25 -6.82
C ILE A 19 -18.94 22.54 -8.03
N ASN A 20 -18.74 21.55 -8.89
CA ASN A 20 -17.88 21.58 -10.08
C ASN A 20 -16.37 21.77 -9.82
N GLU A 21 -15.92 21.60 -8.57
CA GLU A 21 -14.50 21.63 -8.25
C GLU A 21 -13.85 20.27 -8.56
N THR A 22 -12.69 20.29 -9.21
CA THR A 22 -11.82 19.13 -9.37
C THR A 22 -10.57 19.35 -8.53
N LYS A 23 -10.23 18.37 -7.68
CA LYS A 23 -8.96 18.34 -6.95
C LYS A 23 -8.17 17.11 -7.32
N GLU A 24 -6.87 17.30 -7.48
CA GLU A 24 -5.89 16.23 -7.56
C GLU A 24 -5.40 15.88 -6.16
N VAL A 25 -5.12 14.59 -5.93
CA VAL A 25 -4.73 14.05 -4.63
C VAL A 25 -3.56 13.11 -4.86
N PHE A 26 -2.54 13.25 -4.02
CA PHE A 26 -1.32 12.47 -4.13
C PHE A 26 -1.16 11.56 -2.91
N PHE A 27 -1.12 10.25 -3.15
CA PHE A 27 -0.81 9.26 -2.13
C PHE A 27 0.58 8.67 -2.41
N PRO A 28 1.65 9.19 -1.77
CA PRO A 28 2.99 8.63 -1.97
C PRO A 28 3.04 7.21 -1.42
N PHE A 29 3.39 6.24 -2.27
CA PHE A 29 3.62 4.87 -1.85
C PHE A 29 5.06 4.72 -1.36
N THR A 30 5.25 4.66 -0.04
CA THR A 30 6.57 4.52 0.59
C THR A 30 6.90 3.06 0.91
N ILE A 31 8.15 2.78 1.30
CA ILE A 31 8.55 1.42 1.72
C ILE A 31 7.73 0.98 2.94
N GLU A 32 7.46 1.89 3.88
CA GLU A 32 6.69 1.63 5.09
C GLU A 32 5.27 1.15 4.76
N ALA A 33 4.65 1.68 3.71
CA ALA A 33 3.34 1.26 3.23
C ALA A 33 3.33 -0.18 2.70
N ALA A 34 4.47 -0.70 2.24
CA ALA A 34 4.64 -2.05 1.71
C ALA A 34 5.04 -3.09 2.78
N LEU A 35 5.30 -2.67 4.02
CA LEU A 35 5.74 -3.57 5.09
C LEU A 35 4.60 -4.47 5.56
N ALA A 36 4.91 -5.75 5.63
CA ALA A 36 4.11 -6.73 6.31
C ALA A 36 4.61 -6.87 7.75
N VAL A 37 3.70 -6.75 8.71
CA VAL A 37 3.95 -7.05 10.12
C VAL A 37 3.54 -8.48 10.37
N THR A 38 4.49 -9.33 10.76
CA THR A 38 4.18 -10.73 11.09
C THR A 38 3.71 -10.86 12.54
N ARG A 39 3.24 -12.06 12.92
CA ARG A 39 2.68 -12.31 14.26
C ARG A 39 3.68 -12.10 15.40
N ASP A 40 4.98 -12.21 15.14
CA ASP A 40 6.03 -11.98 16.13
C ASP A 40 6.45 -10.49 16.23
N GLY A 41 5.78 -9.61 15.48
CA GLY A 41 6.06 -8.17 15.43
C GLY A 41 7.19 -7.79 14.48
N SER A 42 7.87 -8.75 13.85
CA SER A 42 8.88 -8.44 12.83
C SER A 42 8.25 -7.82 11.58
N LYS A 43 8.94 -6.83 11.03
CA LYS A 43 8.56 -6.11 9.82
C LYS A 43 9.37 -6.63 8.64
N TRP A 44 8.67 -6.97 7.56
CA TRP A 44 9.28 -7.50 6.35
C TRP A 44 8.83 -6.71 5.13
N LEU A 45 9.79 -6.43 4.25
CA LEU A 45 9.54 -6.03 2.88
C LEU A 45 9.72 -7.26 2.00
N TYR A 46 8.64 -7.75 1.40
CA TYR A 46 8.70 -8.89 0.50
C TYR A 46 8.99 -8.43 -0.92
N SER A 47 9.78 -9.21 -1.66
CA SER A 47 9.89 -9.03 -3.10
C SER A 47 8.70 -9.68 -3.81
N GLY A 48 8.30 -9.14 -4.95
CA GLY A 48 7.21 -9.65 -5.77
C GLY A 48 6.25 -8.57 -6.26
N LEU A 49 5.10 -9.01 -6.75
CA LEU A 49 4.07 -8.14 -7.33
C LEU A 49 3.14 -7.60 -6.25
N TYR A 50 3.07 -6.28 -6.15
CA TYR A 50 2.12 -5.54 -5.33
C TYR A 50 1.00 -4.97 -6.20
N ARG A 51 -0.23 -5.10 -5.73
CA ARG A 51 -1.42 -4.51 -6.36
C ARG A 51 -1.96 -3.41 -5.46
N ILE A 52 -1.99 -2.18 -5.98
CA ILE A 52 -2.50 -1.00 -5.31
C ILE A 52 -3.91 -0.75 -5.82
N PHE A 53 -4.88 -0.66 -4.89
CA PHE A 53 -6.27 -0.38 -5.21
C PHE A 53 -6.63 1.02 -4.72
N VAL A 54 -7.29 1.81 -5.59
CA VAL A 54 -7.83 3.13 -5.23
C VAL A 54 -9.35 3.08 -5.28
N GLY A 55 -9.99 3.63 -4.24
CA GLY A 55 -11.44 3.56 -4.04
C GLY A 55 -11.93 2.13 -3.76
N GLN A 56 -13.16 1.82 -4.18
CA GLN A 56 -13.75 0.48 -4.04
C GLN A 56 -13.22 -0.51 -5.10
N GLN A 57 -11.90 -0.46 -5.39
CA GLN A 57 -11.19 -1.33 -6.35
C GLN A 57 -11.47 -1.04 -7.83
N GLN A 58 -11.98 0.16 -8.16
CA GLN A 58 -12.23 0.57 -9.53
C GLN A 58 -10.94 0.86 -10.32
N HIS A 59 -9.90 1.30 -9.62
CA HIS A 59 -8.59 1.59 -10.19
C HIS A 59 -7.53 0.71 -9.52
N MET A 60 -6.77 -0.01 -10.35
CA MET A 60 -5.73 -0.91 -9.90
C MET A 60 -4.42 -0.58 -10.58
N PHE A 61 -3.38 -0.40 -9.79
CA PHE A 61 -2.00 -0.22 -10.24
C PHE A 61 -1.16 -1.40 -9.77
N SER A 62 -0.07 -1.67 -10.48
CA SER A 62 0.86 -2.75 -10.13
C SER A 62 2.27 -2.23 -10.03
N ILE A 63 2.98 -2.65 -8.99
CA ILE A 63 4.40 -2.38 -8.79
C ILE A 63 5.09 -3.71 -8.52
N GLU A 64 6.23 -3.96 -9.15
CA GLU A 64 7.06 -5.13 -8.88
C GLU A 64 8.27 -4.71 -8.04
N LEU A 65 8.36 -5.22 -6.81
CA LEU A 65 9.54 -5.07 -5.98
C LEU A 65 10.51 -6.20 -6.27
N ARG A 66 11.64 -5.89 -6.88
CA ARG A 66 12.68 -6.86 -7.25
C ARG A 66 13.75 -6.98 -6.17
N GLY A 67 14.46 -8.10 -6.16
CA GLY A 67 15.52 -8.40 -5.20
C GLY A 67 15.10 -9.42 -4.13
N GLN A 68 15.83 -9.46 -3.02
CA GLN A 68 15.54 -10.34 -1.90
C GLN A 68 14.61 -9.67 -0.90
N SER A 69 13.71 -10.47 -0.31
CA SER A 69 12.88 -10.01 0.80
C SER A 69 13.77 -9.65 1.99
N ALA A 70 13.50 -8.52 2.64
CA ALA A 70 14.34 -7.98 3.69
C ALA A 70 13.54 -7.77 4.98
N ARG A 71 14.14 -8.12 6.12
CA ARG A 71 13.64 -7.75 7.43
C ARG A 71 14.10 -6.32 7.74
N LEU A 72 13.16 -5.45 8.12
CA LEU A 72 13.48 -4.09 8.56
C LEU A 72 13.41 -4.03 10.10
N ALA A 73 14.31 -3.23 10.70
CA ALA A 73 14.43 -3.03 12.14
C ALA A 73 13.23 -2.28 12.72
#